data_AF-I3SZK0-F1
#
_entry.id   AF-I3SZK0-F1
#
_cell.length_a   1.000
_cell.length_b   1.000
_cell.length_c   1.000
_cell.angle_alpha   90.00
_cell.angle_beta   90.00
_cell.angle_gamma   90.00
#
_symmetry.space_group_name_H-M   'P 1'
#
loop_
_entity.id
_entity.type
_entity.pdbx_description
1 polymer ?
#
loop_
_entity_poly.entity_id
_entity_poly.type
_entity_poly.pdbx_seq_one_letter_code
_entity_poly.pdbx_strand_id
1 'polypeptide(L)'
;MASDSESQQQLLQSQPQMVEDQKQKELKYLEFVQFATIQALMRFAILYSNAKERAGPLKPGVDTVEEAVKTVVGPVYDKFHQVPAEFLRYVDRKVDESVSEIDRHVPSNVKSVSSQARSVVSEVRRAGVVESASGLARTVYSKYEPKAEQCAVSAWRRLNQLPLFPQVAGAVLPKAAYCSEKYNEAVVSTAQKGYRVSAYLPLVPTDKIAKVFSATAN
;
A
#
# COMPACT_ATOMS: atom_id res chain seq x y z
N MET A 1 38.78 17.58 49.94
CA MET A 1 38.44 17.56 48.51
C MET A 1 38.27 16.11 48.04
N ALA A 2 37.41 15.34 48.71
CA ALA A 2 37.22 13.90 48.47
C ALA A 2 35.75 13.54 48.14
N SER A 3 34.91 14.53 47.85
CA SER A 3 33.51 14.32 47.41
C SER A 3 33.31 14.49 45.91
N ASP A 4 34.35 14.89 45.16
CA ASP A 4 34.22 15.18 43.72
C ASP A 4 34.76 14.05 42.82
N SER A 5 35.43 13.05 43.42
CA SER A 5 35.97 11.90 42.68
C SER A 5 35.02 10.70 42.62
N GLU A 6 34.06 10.58 43.55
CA GLU A 6 33.06 9.50 43.51
C GLU A 6 31.95 9.78 42.47
N SER A 7 31.61 11.06 42.27
CA SER A 7 30.63 11.51 41.26
C SER A 7 31.10 11.28 39.82
N GLN A 8 32.43 11.26 39.57
CA GLN A 8 32.97 11.01 38.24
C GLN A 8 33.10 9.51 37.92
N GLN A 9 33.25 8.64 38.93
CA GLN A 9 33.27 7.19 38.70
C GLN A 9 31.89 6.62 38.36
N GLN A 10 30.80 7.27 38.81
CA GLN A 10 29.44 6.86 38.44
C GLN A 10 29.03 7.27 37.01
N LEU A 11 29.66 8.30 36.43
CA LEU A 11 29.34 8.77 35.08
C LEU A 11 29.97 7.92 33.95
N LEU A 12 31.03 7.17 34.24
CA LEU A 12 31.76 6.36 33.27
C LEU A 12 31.29 4.90 33.16
N GLN A 13 30.35 4.47 34.02
CA GLN A 13 29.88 3.08 34.05
C GLN A 13 28.47 2.86 33.46
N SER A 14 27.85 3.91 32.90
CA SER A 14 26.50 3.85 32.33
C SER A 14 26.44 3.77 30.79
N GLN A 15 27.58 3.65 30.11
CA GLN A 15 27.64 3.31 28.68
C GLN A 15 28.27 1.93 28.53
N PRO A 16 27.47 0.85 28.61
CA PRO A 16 27.25 0.06 27.39
C PRO A 16 25.89 -0.67 27.36
N GLN A 17 24.77 -0.01 27.63
CA GLN A 17 23.45 -0.67 27.56
C GLN A 17 22.41 -0.04 26.63
N MET A 18 22.61 1.18 26.12
CA MET A 18 21.66 1.79 25.18
C MET A 18 21.95 1.54 23.69
N VAL A 19 23.08 0.92 23.35
CA VAL A 19 23.47 0.70 21.94
C VAL A 19 23.04 -0.68 21.43
N GLU A 20 22.83 -1.67 22.31
CA GLU A 20 22.46 -3.03 21.89
C GLU A 20 20.96 -3.16 21.55
N ASP A 21 20.07 -2.42 22.22
CA ASP A 21 18.62 -2.46 21.95
C ASP A 21 18.20 -1.66 20.71
N GLN A 22 19.00 -0.68 20.28
CA GLN A 22 18.76 0.02 19.01
C GLN A 22 19.26 -0.76 17.79
N LYS A 23 20.06 -1.81 17.99
CA LYS A 23 20.49 -2.74 16.93
C LYS A 23 19.50 -3.90 16.71
N GLN A 24 18.51 -4.06 17.59
CA GLN A 24 17.54 -5.14 17.50
C GLN A 24 16.30 -4.73 16.68
N LYS A 25 16.33 -5.16 15.41
CA LYS A 25 15.26 -5.20 14.39
C LYS A 25 15.31 -4.07 13.35
N GLU A 26 16.34 -4.16 12.51
CA GLU A 26 16.22 -3.85 11.09
C GLU A 26 14.97 -4.55 10.51
N LEU A 27 14.24 -3.90 9.61
CA LEU A 27 13.04 -4.49 8.99
C LEU A 27 13.45 -5.77 8.28
N LYS A 28 12.75 -6.89 8.46
CA LYS A 28 13.15 -8.17 7.86
C LYS A 28 12.53 -8.40 6.48
N TYR A 29 11.36 -7.85 6.23
CA TYR A 29 10.57 -8.03 5.00
C TYR A 29 10.28 -6.71 4.28
N LEU A 30 10.20 -5.60 5.01
CA LEU A 30 9.78 -4.30 4.49
C LEU A 30 10.94 -3.33 4.20
N GLU A 31 12.20 -3.77 4.17
CA GLU A 31 13.35 -2.92 3.81
C GLU A 31 13.18 -2.25 2.44
N PHE A 32 12.60 -2.97 1.48
CA PHE A 32 12.33 -2.43 0.14
C PHE A 32 11.39 -1.22 0.18
N VAL A 33 10.48 -1.15 1.16
CA VAL A 33 9.56 -0.02 1.32
C VAL A 33 10.33 1.21 1.77
N GLN A 34 11.27 1.06 2.71
CA GLN A 34 12.16 2.15 3.12
C GLN A 34 13.04 2.60 1.95
N PHE A 35 13.66 1.66 1.25
CA PHE A 35 14.48 1.97 0.07
C PHE A 35 13.69 2.70 -1.02
N ALA A 36 12.48 2.21 -1.35
CA ALA A 36 11.60 2.86 -2.32
C ALA A 36 11.15 4.24 -1.86
N THR A 37 10.87 4.42 -0.57
CA THR A 37 10.49 5.73 0.01
C THR A 37 11.63 6.72 -0.12
N ILE A 38 12.85 6.34 0.25
CA ILE A 38 14.05 7.18 0.10
C ILE A 38 14.27 7.52 -1.37
N GLN A 39 14.16 6.53 -2.26
CA GLN A 39 14.34 6.74 -3.69
C GLN A 39 13.27 7.69 -4.27
N ALA A 40 12.02 7.55 -3.84
CA ALA A 40 10.94 8.44 -4.25
C ALA A 40 11.18 9.87 -3.75
N LEU A 41 11.49 10.05 -2.46
CA LEU A 41 11.81 11.35 -1.88
C LEU A 41 12.97 12.03 -2.59
N MET A 42 14.04 11.29 -2.90
CA MET A 42 15.18 11.81 -3.64
C MET A 42 14.78 12.26 -5.06
N ARG A 43 14.00 11.46 -5.79
CA ARG A 43 13.52 11.84 -7.14
C ARG A 43 12.62 13.07 -7.09
N PHE A 44 11.72 13.15 -6.11
CA PHE A 44 10.85 14.30 -5.92
C PHE A 44 11.63 15.55 -5.52
N ALA A 45 12.63 15.44 -4.64
CA ALA A 45 13.50 16.55 -4.26
C ALA A 45 14.27 17.09 -5.47
N ILE A 46 14.85 16.20 -6.29
CA ILE A 46 15.53 16.61 -7.53
C ILE A 46 14.56 17.29 -8.48
N LEU A 47 13.37 16.72 -8.69
CA LEU A 47 12.36 17.31 -9.58
C LEU A 47 11.89 18.68 -9.08
N TYR A 48 11.59 18.79 -7.79
CA TYR A 48 11.16 20.03 -7.15
C TYR A 48 12.24 21.11 -7.24
N SER A 49 13.48 20.81 -6.85
CA SER A 49 14.59 21.76 -6.93
C SER A 49 14.83 22.23 -8.37
N ASN A 50 14.76 21.32 -9.36
CA ASN A 50 14.86 21.69 -10.77
C ASN A 50 13.72 22.60 -11.23
N ALA A 51 12.48 22.30 -10.83
CA ALA A 51 11.32 23.11 -11.17
C ALA A 51 11.38 24.50 -10.51
N LYS A 52 11.77 24.55 -9.23
CA LYS A 52 11.93 25.77 -8.45
C LYS A 52 13.01 26.69 -9.02
N GLU A 53 14.18 26.15 -9.38
CA GLU A 53 15.25 26.92 -10.01
C GLU A 53 14.85 27.46 -11.40
N ARG A 54 13.95 26.77 -12.10
CA ARG A 54 13.44 27.17 -13.42
C ARG A 54 12.16 28.00 -13.36
N ALA A 55 11.66 28.33 -12.17
CA ALA A 55 10.38 29.03 -12.00
C ALA A 55 10.40 30.52 -12.39
N GLY A 56 11.59 31.10 -12.61
CA GLY A 56 11.74 32.49 -13.06
C GLY A 56 11.03 33.49 -12.12
N PRO A 57 10.14 34.37 -12.64
CA PRO A 57 9.42 35.35 -11.82
C PRO A 57 8.56 34.75 -10.70
N LEU A 58 8.23 33.46 -10.76
CA LEU A 58 7.41 32.78 -9.76
C LEU A 58 8.22 32.24 -8.57
N LYS A 59 9.56 32.20 -8.65
CA LYS A 59 10.43 31.68 -7.59
C LYS A 59 10.17 32.31 -6.20
N PRO A 60 10.02 33.65 -6.06
CA PRO A 60 9.74 34.27 -4.76
C PRO A 60 8.40 33.83 -4.15
N GLY A 61 7.38 33.55 -4.98
CA GLY A 61 6.09 33.04 -4.53
C GLY A 61 6.20 31.61 -4.00
N VAL A 62 6.99 30.76 -4.68
CA VAL A 62 7.29 29.40 -4.24
C VAL A 62 8.05 29.42 -2.90
N ASP A 63 9.05 30.29 -2.75
CA ASP A 63 9.78 30.46 -1.49
C ASP A 63 8.86 30.87 -0.33
N THR A 64 7.95 31.81 -0.58
CA THR A 64 7.00 32.29 0.44
C THR A 64 6.07 31.16 0.91
N VAL A 65 5.54 30.37 -0.03
CA VAL A 65 4.65 29.24 0.30
C VAL A 65 5.43 28.13 1.00
N GLU A 66 6.65 27.83 0.58
CA GLU A 66 7.51 26.84 1.22
C GLU A 66 7.76 27.19 2.70
N GLU A 67 8.09 28.44 3.00
CA GLU A 67 8.28 28.92 4.36
C GLU A 67 6.99 28.89 5.19
N ALA A 68 5.85 29.25 4.59
CA ALA A 68 4.55 29.15 5.25
C ALA A 68 4.19 27.69 5.59
N VAL A 69 4.37 26.77 4.64
CA VAL A 69 4.12 25.34 4.84
C VAL A 69 5.07 24.79 5.90
N LYS A 70 6.36 25.15 5.87
CA LYS A 70 7.34 24.75 6.88
C LYS A 70 6.96 25.23 8.27
N THR A 71 6.46 26.45 8.40
CA THR A 71 6.02 27.03 9.67
C THR A 71 4.79 26.33 10.23
N VAL A 72 3.80 26.02 9.37
CA VAL A 72 2.53 25.41 9.79
C VAL A 72 2.66 23.90 10.02
N VAL A 73 3.38 23.22 9.13
CA VAL A 73 3.47 21.76 9.10
C VAL A 73 4.69 21.24 9.86
N GLY A 74 5.78 22.02 9.96
CA GLY A 74 7.00 21.64 10.68
C GLY A 74 6.74 21.13 12.10
N PRO A 75 5.98 21.84 12.95
CA PRO A 75 5.64 21.38 14.30
C PRO A 75 4.82 20.09 14.33
N VAL A 76 4.02 19.83 13.29
CA VAL A 76 3.25 18.58 13.16
C VAL A 76 4.18 17.44 12.75
N TYR A 77 5.07 17.68 11.80
CA TYR A 77 6.09 16.71 11.40
C TYR A 77 6.99 16.32 12.58
N ASP A 78 7.48 17.29 13.36
CA ASP A 78 8.33 17.02 14.52
C ASP A 78 7.65 16.14 15.57
N LYS A 79 6.32 16.25 15.71
CA LYS A 79 5.56 15.40 16.63
C LYS A 79 5.30 13.98 16.11
N PHE A 80 5.20 13.80 14.80
CA PHE A 80 4.68 12.56 14.21
C PHE A 80 5.65 11.82 13.27
N HIS A 81 6.82 12.37 12.96
CA HIS A 81 7.77 11.77 12.00
C HIS A 81 8.25 10.36 12.38
N GLN A 82 8.19 9.99 13.66
CA GLN A 82 8.56 8.66 14.13
C GLN A 82 7.44 7.62 13.97
N VAL A 83 6.18 8.05 13.89
CA VAL A 83 5.01 7.16 13.80
C VAL A 83 5.05 6.25 12.56
N PRO A 84 5.39 6.74 11.35
CA PRO A 84 5.52 5.88 10.16
C PRO A 84 6.58 4.79 10.31
N ALA A 85 7.72 5.10 10.96
CA ALA A 85 8.79 4.13 11.17
C ALA A 85 8.36 3.02 12.15
N GLU A 86 7.73 3.39 13.25
CA GLU A 86 7.19 2.44 14.23
C GLU A 86 6.07 1.58 13.66
N PHE A 87 5.19 2.17 12.85
CA PHE A 87 4.14 1.43 12.15
C PHE A 87 4.72 0.41 11.16
N LEU A 88 5.71 0.79 10.36
CA LEU A 88 6.40 -0.13 9.45
C LEU A 88 7.04 -1.28 10.22
N ARG A 89 7.71 -1.01 11.35
CA ARG A 89 8.29 -2.04 12.21
C ARG A 89 7.24 -2.98 12.79
N TYR A 90 6.08 -2.45 13.19
CA TYR A 90 4.97 -3.26 13.67
C TYR A 90 4.45 -4.22 12.59
N VAL A 91 4.21 -3.71 11.37
CA VAL A 91 3.74 -4.53 10.25
C VAL A 91 4.78 -5.57 9.87
N ASP A 92 6.06 -5.19 9.79
CA ASP A 92 7.16 -6.09 9.48
C ASP A 92 7.26 -7.27 10.46
N ARG A 93 7.16 -6.98 11.77
CA ARG A 93 7.08 -8.02 12.81
C ARG A 93 5.86 -8.91 12.64
N LYS A 94 4.69 -8.35 12.30
CA LYS A 94 3.47 -9.15 12.08
C LYS A 94 3.59 -10.07 10.86
N VAL A 95 4.28 -9.62 9.81
CA VAL A 95 4.63 -10.45 8.67
C VAL A 95 5.57 -11.58 9.09
N ASP A 96 6.59 -11.29 9.91
CA ASP A 96 7.51 -12.31 10.44
C ASP A 96 6.79 -13.38 11.28
N GLU A 97 5.92 -12.97 12.19
CA GLU A 97 5.07 -13.86 12.99
C GLU A 97 4.23 -14.76 12.07
N SER A 98 3.59 -14.19 11.04
CA SER A 98 2.78 -14.95 10.09
C SER A 98 3.61 -15.95 9.28
N VAL A 99 4.79 -15.54 8.81
CA VAL A 99 5.69 -16.41 8.03
C VAL A 99 6.21 -17.57 8.89
N SER A 100 6.58 -17.30 10.14
CA SER A 100 7.07 -18.32 11.07
C SER A 100 5.99 -19.32 11.49
N GLU A 101 4.74 -18.86 11.67
CA GLU A 101 3.61 -19.75 11.95
C GLU A 101 3.29 -20.66 10.76
N ILE A 102 3.37 -20.13 9.53
CA ILE A 102 3.22 -20.91 8.30
C ILE A 102 4.35 -21.95 8.18
N ASP A 103 5.62 -21.56 8.37
CA ASP A 103 6.75 -22.50 8.24
C ASP A 103 6.68 -23.63 9.28
N ARG A 104 6.09 -23.37 10.46
CA ARG A 104 5.87 -24.39 11.51
C ARG A 104 4.78 -25.41 11.16
N HIS A 105 3.77 -25.04 10.38
CA HIS A 105 2.58 -25.87 10.12
C HIS A 105 2.52 -26.45 8.71
N VAL A 106 3.54 -26.20 7.89
CA VAL A 106 3.54 -26.59 6.48
C VAL A 106 4.51 -27.75 6.23
N PRO A 107 4.02 -28.93 5.84
CA PRO A 107 4.89 -30.01 5.38
C PRO A 107 5.64 -29.60 4.10
N SER A 108 6.77 -30.26 3.83
CA SER A 108 7.71 -29.95 2.73
C SER A 108 7.09 -29.93 1.32
N ASN A 109 5.89 -30.47 1.16
CA ASN A 109 5.08 -30.51 -0.06
C ASN A 109 4.53 -29.15 -0.52
N VAL A 110 4.46 -28.11 0.32
CA VAL A 110 4.05 -26.76 -0.12
C VAL A 110 5.24 -25.91 -0.59
N LYS A 111 6.46 -26.23 -0.14
CA LYS A 111 7.71 -25.65 -0.69
C LYS A 111 7.87 -25.95 -2.19
N SER A 112 7.33 -27.06 -2.68
CA SER A 112 7.33 -27.41 -4.12
C SER A 112 6.33 -26.60 -4.96
N VAL A 113 5.21 -26.16 -4.37
CA VAL A 113 4.21 -25.30 -5.05
C VAL A 113 4.79 -23.89 -5.30
N SER A 114 5.64 -23.40 -4.38
CA SER A 114 6.44 -22.17 -4.58
C SER A 114 7.41 -22.29 -5.76
N SER A 115 8.09 -23.43 -5.92
CA SER A 115 8.93 -23.66 -7.10
C SER A 115 8.12 -23.75 -8.39
N GLN A 116 6.90 -24.28 -8.33
CA GLN A 116 5.99 -24.29 -9.47
C GLN A 116 5.52 -22.87 -9.82
N ALA A 117 5.20 -22.03 -8.83
CA ALA A 117 4.90 -20.61 -9.04
C ALA A 117 6.10 -19.83 -9.62
N ARG A 118 7.33 -20.12 -9.18
CA ARG A 118 8.56 -19.56 -9.77
C ARG A 118 8.79 -20.04 -11.21
N SER A 119 8.45 -21.28 -11.52
CA SER A 119 8.50 -21.82 -12.89
C SER A 119 7.55 -21.06 -13.81
N VAL A 120 6.33 -20.79 -13.35
CA VAL A 120 5.33 -19.99 -14.09
C VAL A 120 5.83 -18.56 -14.33
N VAL A 121 6.48 -17.92 -13.34
CA VAL A 121 7.14 -16.61 -13.51
C VAL A 121 8.27 -16.67 -14.55
N SER A 122 9.04 -17.76 -14.58
CA SER A 122 10.11 -17.96 -15.56
C SER A 122 9.59 -18.23 -16.98
N GLU A 123 8.45 -18.89 -17.13
CA GLU A 123 7.75 -19.06 -18.40
C GLU A 123 7.19 -17.74 -18.93
N VAL A 124 6.65 -16.87 -18.06
CA VAL A 124 6.21 -15.51 -18.41
C VAL A 124 7.39 -14.66 -18.91
N ARG A 125 8.59 -14.85 -18.36
CA ARG A 125 9.81 -14.17 -18.83
C ARG A 125 10.29 -14.68 -20.21
N ARG A 126 9.91 -15.90 -20.60
CA ARG A 126 10.39 -16.57 -21.82
C ARG A 126 9.39 -16.52 -22.98
N ALA A 127 8.09 -16.44 -22.72
CA ALA A 127 7.02 -16.49 -23.73
C ALA A 127 6.53 -15.12 -24.23
N GLY A 128 7.09 -14.00 -23.73
CA GLY A 128 6.59 -12.66 -24.01
C GLY A 128 5.52 -12.23 -23.01
N VAL A 129 5.74 -11.05 -22.42
CA VAL A 129 5.18 -10.64 -21.12
C VAL A 129 3.68 -10.32 -21.13
N VAL A 130 3.09 -9.98 -22.27
CA VAL A 130 1.76 -9.33 -22.27
C VAL A 130 0.59 -10.32 -22.40
N GLU A 131 0.65 -11.28 -23.32
CA GLU A 131 -0.47 -12.22 -23.51
C GLU A 131 -0.52 -13.33 -22.44
N SER A 132 0.65 -13.87 -22.08
CA SER A 132 0.72 -15.00 -21.14
C SER A 132 0.42 -14.59 -19.70
N ALA A 133 0.89 -13.41 -19.25
CA ALA A 133 0.58 -12.88 -17.93
C ALA A 133 -0.91 -12.49 -17.80
N SER A 134 -1.51 -11.91 -18.84
CA SER A 134 -2.94 -11.59 -18.88
C SER A 134 -3.81 -12.86 -18.85
N GLY A 135 -3.44 -13.89 -19.62
CA GLY A 135 -4.14 -15.18 -19.62
C GLY A 135 -4.08 -15.91 -18.28
N LEU A 136 -2.92 -15.91 -17.61
CA LEU A 136 -2.76 -16.51 -16.29
C LEU A 136 -3.50 -15.73 -15.20
N ALA A 137 -3.39 -14.39 -15.19
CA ALA A 137 -4.16 -13.55 -14.28
C ALA A 137 -5.66 -13.81 -14.45
N ARG A 138 -6.16 -13.83 -15.69
CA ARG A 138 -7.56 -14.12 -15.99
C ARG A 138 -8.01 -15.49 -15.47
N THR A 139 -7.18 -16.52 -15.61
CA THR A 139 -7.47 -17.87 -15.12
C THR A 139 -7.55 -17.92 -13.60
N VAL A 140 -6.60 -17.29 -12.90
CA VAL A 140 -6.59 -17.20 -11.44
C VAL A 140 -7.79 -16.38 -10.96
N TYR A 141 -8.04 -15.21 -11.54
CA TYR A 141 -9.20 -14.38 -11.20
C TYR A 141 -10.51 -15.16 -11.40
N SER A 142 -10.70 -15.85 -12.53
CA SER A 142 -11.93 -16.61 -12.80
C SER A 142 -12.19 -17.72 -11.77
N LYS A 143 -11.13 -18.34 -11.21
CA LYS A 143 -11.26 -19.37 -10.18
C LYS A 143 -11.69 -18.80 -8.82
N TYR A 144 -11.28 -17.57 -8.52
CA TYR A 144 -11.54 -16.92 -7.23
C TYR A 144 -12.75 -15.98 -7.25
N GLU A 145 -13.14 -15.46 -8.43
CA GLU A 145 -14.32 -14.62 -8.66
C GLU A 145 -15.57 -15.13 -7.93
N PRO A 146 -16.02 -16.39 -8.10
CA PRO A 146 -17.25 -16.86 -7.45
C PRO A 146 -17.16 -16.88 -5.91
N LYS A 147 -15.97 -17.15 -5.35
CA LYS A 147 -15.77 -17.13 -3.89
C LYS A 147 -15.73 -15.71 -3.35
N ALA A 148 -15.08 -14.79 -4.08
CA ALA A 148 -15.04 -13.38 -3.73
C ALA A 148 -16.44 -12.76 -3.79
N GLU A 149 -17.22 -13.08 -4.83
CA GLU A 149 -18.62 -12.65 -4.97
C GLU A 149 -19.48 -13.15 -3.80
N GLN A 150 -19.42 -14.45 -3.46
CA GLN A 150 -20.17 -14.99 -2.34
C GLN A 150 -19.80 -14.34 -1.00
N CYS A 151 -18.51 -14.06 -0.78
CA CYS A 151 -18.04 -13.37 0.41
C CYS A 151 -18.58 -11.92 0.45
N ALA A 152 -18.47 -11.18 -0.66
CA ALA A 152 -18.95 -9.82 -0.77
C ALA A 152 -20.47 -9.73 -0.54
N VAL A 153 -21.26 -10.62 -1.15
CA VAL A 153 -22.73 -10.69 -0.96
C VAL A 153 -23.07 -11.02 0.49
N SER A 154 -22.38 -11.98 1.10
CA SER A 154 -22.62 -12.37 2.49
C SER A 154 -22.28 -11.23 3.47
N ALA A 155 -21.15 -10.56 3.25
CA ALA A 155 -20.75 -9.40 4.04
C ALA A 155 -21.75 -8.25 3.89
N TRP A 156 -22.15 -7.94 2.65
CA TRP A 156 -23.16 -6.93 2.36
C TRP A 156 -24.49 -7.23 3.03
N ARG A 157 -24.96 -8.48 2.99
CA ARG A 157 -26.20 -8.90 3.67
C ARG A 157 -26.11 -8.70 5.18
N ARG A 158 -24.99 -9.07 5.80
CA ARG A 158 -24.77 -8.86 7.25
C ARG A 158 -24.75 -7.37 7.59
N LEU A 159 -24.09 -6.55 6.78
CA LEU A 159 -24.05 -5.11 6.99
C LEU A 159 -25.46 -4.50 6.91
N ASN A 160 -26.32 -4.94 5.98
CA ASN A 160 -27.71 -4.48 5.89
C ASN A 160 -28.60 -4.87 7.09
N GLN A 161 -28.17 -5.79 7.96
CA GLN A 161 -28.87 -6.07 9.21
C GLN A 161 -28.58 -5.02 10.30
N LEU A 162 -27.57 -4.15 10.10
CA LEU A 162 -27.26 -3.07 11.03
C LEU A 162 -28.22 -1.90 10.83
N PRO A 163 -28.77 -1.30 11.91
CA PRO A 163 -29.89 -0.35 11.82
C PRO A 163 -29.59 0.93 11.02
N LEU A 164 -28.32 1.34 10.92
CA LEU A 164 -27.93 2.57 10.21
C LEU A 164 -27.36 2.30 8.81
N PHE A 165 -26.94 1.06 8.54
CA PHE A 165 -26.22 0.75 7.30
C PHE A 165 -27.10 0.86 6.05
N PRO A 166 -28.38 0.45 6.02
CA PRO A 166 -29.24 0.64 4.84
C PRO A 166 -29.40 2.10 4.41
N GLN A 167 -29.46 3.04 5.38
CA GLN A 167 -29.58 4.47 5.09
C GLN A 167 -28.28 5.02 4.49
N VAL A 168 -27.13 4.65 5.08
CA VAL A 168 -25.81 5.02 4.57
C VAL A 168 -25.58 4.41 3.18
N ALA A 169 -25.91 3.12 3.01
CA ALA A 169 -25.82 2.43 1.74
C ALA A 169 -26.68 3.14 0.68
N GLY A 170 -27.93 3.50 0.97
CA GLY A 170 -28.82 4.21 0.06
C GLY A 170 -28.29 5.59 -0.39
N ALA A 171 -27.57 6.30 0.49
CA ALA A 171 -26.96 7.59 0.13
C ALA A 171 -25.69 7.45 -0.73
N VAL A 172 -24.94 6.35 -0.55
CA VAL A 172 -23.65 6.11 -1.20
C VAL A 172 -23.81 5.33 -2.51
N LEU A 173 -24.77 4.42 -2.61
CA LEU A 173 -24.96 3.54 -3.77
C LEU A 173 -25.11 4.30 -5.09
N PRO A 174 -25.92 5.38 -5.19
CA PRO A 174 -26.06 6.15 -6.43
C PRO A 174 -24.75 6.82 -6.84
N LYS A 175 -23.99 7.34 -5.87
CA LYS A 175 -22.69 7.96 -6.13
C LYS A 175 -21.66 6.93 -6.58
N ALA A 176 -21.65 5.75 -5.95
CA ALA A 176 -20.79 4.65 -6.34
C ALA A 176 -21.11 4.18 -7.76
N ALA A 177 -22.39 4.00 -8.11
CA ALA A 177 -22.83 3.61 -9.44
C ALA A 177 -22.40 4.63 -10.51
N TYR A 178 -22.65 5.93 -10.28
CA TYR A 178 -22.23 7.00 -11.18
C TYR A 178 -20.71 7.06 -11.37
N CYS A 179 -19.94 6.96 -10.28
CA CYS A 179 -18.47 6.98 -10.36
C CYS A 179 -17.92 5.76 -11.11
N SER A 180 -18.48 4.56 -10.88
CA SER A 180 -18.08 3.34 -11.58
C SER A 180 -18.40 3.41 -13.08
N GLU A 181 -19.53 3.97 -13.45
CA GLU A 181 -19.90 4.21 -14.86
C GLU A 181 -18.94 5.19 -15.53
N LYS A 182 -18.66 6.33 -14.91
CA LYS A 182 -17.71 7.33 -15.44
C LYS A 182 -16.29 6.79 -15.57
N TYR A 183 -15.85 5.98 -14.62
CA TYR A 183 -14.57 5.28 -14.71
C TYR A 183 -14.54 4.34 -15.92
N ASN A 184 -15.58 3.52 -16.10
CA ASN A 184 -15.66 2.60 -17.24
C ASN A 184 -15.66 3.34 -18.58
N GLU A 185 -16.43 4.42 -18.72
CA GLU A 185 -16.42 5.28 -19.91
C GLU A 185 -15.00 5.81 -20.20
N ALA A 186 -14.28 6.27 -19.18
CA ALA A 186 -12.93 6.77 -19.33
C ALA A 186 -11.94 5.68 -19.77
N VAL A 187 -12.04 4.46 -19.21
CA VAL A 187 -11.22 3.32 -19.61
C VAL A 187 -11.48 2.93 -21.07
N VAL A 188 -12.75 2.87 -21.49
CA VAL A 188 -13.11 2.57 -22.88
C VAL A 188 -12.65 3.68 -23.83
N SER A 189 -12.87 4.95 -23.47
CA SER A 189 -12.45 6.11 -24.27
C SER A 189 -10.93 6.15 -24.47
N THR A 190 -10.15 5.85 -23.42
CA THR A 190 -8.69 5.80 -23.50
C THR A 190 -8.19 4.61 -24.32
N ALA A 191 -8.88 3.48 -24.26
CA ALA A 191 -8.60 2.32 -25.11
C ALA A 191 -8.85 2.62 -26.59
N GLN A 192 -9.97 3.26 -26.92
CA GLN A 192 -10.29 3.68 -28.29
C GLN A 192 -9.26 4.66 -28.87
N LYS A 193 -8.67 5.50 -28.01
CA LYS A 193 -7.59 6.44 -28.38
C LYS A 193 -6.21 5.78 -28.48
N GLY A 194 -6.09 4.47 -28.21
CA GLY A 194 -4.84 3.71 -28.35
C GLY A 194 -3.84 3.90 -27.22
N TYR A 195 -4.24 4.45 -26.06
CA TYR A 195 -3.34 4.57 -24.91
C TYR A 195 -3.02 3.21 -24.30
N ARG A 196 -1.74 2.83 -24.26
CA ARG A 196 -1.28 1.54 -23.71
C ARG A 196 -1.69 1.28 -22.26
N VAL A 197 -1.92 2.34 -21.48
CA VAL A 197 -2.35 2.21 -20.07
C VAL A 197 -3.74 1.61 -19.92
N SER A 198 -4.64 1.78 -20.91
CA SER A 198 -6.01 1.25 -20.82
C SER A 198 -6.06 -0.28 -20.83
N ALA A 199 -5.06 -0.94 -21.44
CA ALA A 199 -4.94 -2.39 -21.48
C ALA A 199 -4.74 -3.01 -20.08
N TYR A 200 -4.36 -2.19 -19.09
CA TYR A 200 -4.13 -2.61 -17.71
C TYR A 200 -5.23 -2.17 -16.74
N LEU A 201 -6.19 -1.35 -17.19
CA LEU A 201 -7.28 -0.84 -16.37
C LEU A 201 -8.52 -1.75 -16.51
N PRO A 202 -8.93 -2.47 -15.45
CA PRO A 202 -10.07 -3.37 -15.52
C PRO A 202 -11.39 -2.60 -15.50
N LEU A 203 -12.37 -3.03 -16.29
CA LEU A 203 -13.73 -2.49 -16.21
C LEU A 203 -14.45 -2.99 -14.97
N VAL A 204 -15.20 -2.11 -14.32
CA VAL A 204 -16.10 -2.47 -13.22
C VAL A 204 -17.36 -3.14 -13.81
N PRO A 205 -17.72 -4.36 -13.39
CA PRO A 205 -18.85 -5.09 -13.96
C PRO A 205 -20.19 -4.60 -13.37
N THR A 206 -20.59 -3.38 -13.72
CA THR A 206 -21.79 -2.70 -13.21
C THR A 206 -23.07 -3.49 -13.45
N ASP A 207 -23.21 -4.17 -14.59
CA ASP A 207 -24.39 -4.99 -14.91
C ASP A 207 -24.53 -6.21 -13.99
N LYS A 208 -23.42 -6.91 -13.73
CA LYS A 208 -23.40 -8.05 -12.80
C LYS A 208 -23.77 -7.60 -11.40
N ILE A 209 -23.19 -6.47 -10.96
CA ILE A 209 -23.47 -5.87 -9.66
C ILE A 209 -24.95 -5.53 -9.56
N ALA A 210 -25.51 -4.74 -10.47
CA ALA A 210 -26.92 -4.36 -10.47
C ALA A 210 -27.88 -5.56 -10.44
N LYS A 211 -27.53 -6.66 -11.13
CA LYS A 211 -28.31 -7.90 -11.10
C LYS A 211 -28.31 -8.59 -9.73
N VAL A 212 -27.17 -8.61 -9.03
CA VAL A 212 -27.08 -9.18 -7.68
C VAL A 212 -27.92 -8.38 -6.68
N PHE A 213 -27.92 -7.05 -6.80
CA PHE A 213 -28.67 -6.16 -5.92
C PHE A 213 -30.19 -6.20 -6.16
N SER A 214 -30.63 -6.37 -7.40
CA SER A 214 -32.06 -6.51 -7.74
C SER A 214 -32.62 -7.89 -7.37
N ALA A 215 -31.81 -8.95 -7.43
CA ALA A 215 -32.20 -10.30 -7.01
C ALA A 215 -32.44 -10.44 -5.50
N THR A 216 -31.93 -9.53 -4.67
CA THR A 216 -32.12 -9.50 -3.22
C THR A 216 -33.32 -8.69 -2.74
N ALA A 217 -34.06 -8.04 -3.65
CA ALA A 217 -35.21 -7.18 -3.33
C ALA A 217 -36.58 -7.86 -3.49
N ASN A 218 -36.62 -9.17 -3.79
CA ASN A 218 -37.82 -10.00 -3.85
C ASN A 218 -37.87 -11.02 -2.71
#